data_AF-A0A8J8DT17-F1
#
_entry.id   AF-A0A8J8DT17-F1
#
_cell.length_a   1.000
_cell.length_b   1.000
_cell.length_c   1.000
_cell.angle_alpha   90.00
_cell.angle_beta   90.00
_cell.angle_gamma   90.00
#
_symmetry.space_group_name_H-M   'P 1'
#
loop_
_entity.id
_entity.type
_entity.pdbx_description
1 polymer ?
#
loop_
_entity_poly.entity_id
_entity_poly.type
_entity_poly.pdbx_seq_one_letter_code
_entity_poly.pdbx_strand_id
1 'polypeptide(L)'
;MSRLFHFLDVFSSPAETRGVRLLVRFILLWFWLDVLLFLLLGLLEHSIRNVLSSVILLLVWLAAVALPGVFGKLEWSGNHPGFTYLLAVLLMALFEETLVTLNGGGLGGRATGLAHDLTIAVPVFVGIGMGLYLAHRIVPMSRGEFFLFGAIFGFFIEIVLNGAWSGLVLLGGGAMGLYGMILSACTPVVERPAPLGVRKVLIVMSLGTAFMLVGAVVGDTLWRLAGGSPL
;
A
#
# COMPACT_ATOMS: atom_id res chain seq x y z
N MET A 1 -8.64 -20.26 -20.86
CA MET A 1 -7.51 -19.63 -20.12
C MET A 1 -7.53 -18.10 -20.10
N SER A 2 -8.02 -17.37 -21.14
CA SER A 2 -7.89 -15.90 -21.17
C SER A 2 -8.68 -15.11 -20.11
N ARG A 3 -9.78 -15.67 -19.56
CA ARG A 3 -10.54 -15.00 -18.48
C ARG A 3 -9.95 -15.21 -17.08
N LEU A 4 -9.13 -16.25 -16.88
CA LEU A 4 -8.68 -16.68 -15.55
C LEU A 4 -7.59 -15.76 -14.99
N PHE A 5 -6.88 -15.03 -15.84
CA PHE A 5 -5.83 -14.08 -15.44
C PHE A 5 -6.25 -12.62 -15.50
N HIS A 6 -7.53 -12.34 -15.79
CA HIS A 6 -8.01 -10.95 -15.89
C HIS A 6 -7.84 -10.19 -14.57
N PHE A 7 -7.90 -10.88 -13.43
CA PHE A 7 -7.67 -10.25 -12.13
C PHE A 7 -6.21 -9.78 -11.94
N LEU A 8 -5.24 -10.44 -12.56
CA LEU A 8 -3.83 -10.04 -12.49
C LEU A 8 -3.50 -8.81 -13.35
N ASP A 9 -4.42 -8.42 -14.25
CA ASP A 9 -4.27 -7.24 -15.11
C ASP A 9 -5.07 -6.04 -14.61
N VAL A 10 -5.78 -6.15 -13.48
CA VAL A 10 -6.67 -5.09 -12.93
C VAL A 10 -5.93 -3.78 -12.67
N PHE A 11 -4.66 -3.85 -12.25
CA PHE A 11 -3.82 -2.69 -11.96
C PHE A 11 -2.80 -2.38 -13.06
N SER A 12 -2.94 -3.02 -14.23
CA SER A 12 -2.10 -2.78 -15.40
C SER A 12 -2.84 -1.96 -16.45
N SER A 13 -2.09 -1.28 -17.32
CA SER A 13 -2.62 -0.54 -18.47
C SER A 13 -2.00 -1.02 -19.79
N PRO A 14 -2.69 -0.85 -20.93
CA PRO A 14 -2.14 -1.23 -22.23
C PRO A 14 -0.87 -0.46 -22.61
N ALA A 15 -0.70 0.76 -22.08
CA ALA A 15 0.44 1.64 -22.35
C ALA A 15 1.73 1.23 -21.62
N GLU A 16 1.69 0.21 -20.75
CA GLU A 16 2.84 -0.23 -19.96
C GLU A 16 3.80 -1.13 -20.71
N THR A 17 5.07 -0.99 -20.35
CA THR A 17 6.11 -1.93 -20.79
C THR A 17 5.83 -3.34 -20.25
N ARG A 18 6.32 -4.34 -20.98
CA ARG A 18 6.20 -5.75 -20.57
C ARG A 18 6.78 -6.00 -19.17
N GLY A 19 7.87 -5.32 -18.81
CA GLY A 19 8.53 -5.45 -17.51
C GLY A 19 7.62 -5.00 -16.37
N VAL A 20 7.00 -3.82 -16.48
CA VAL A 20 6.06 -3.28 -15.48
C VAL A 20 4.91 -4.26 -15.26
N ARG A 21 4.28 -4.73 -16.36
CA ARG A 21 3.16 -5.67 -16.28
C ARG A 21 3.55 -6.98 -15.60
N LEU A 22 4.73 -7.53 -15.91
CA LEU A 22 5.20 -8.76 -15.27
C LEU A 22 5.43 -8.59 -13.77
N LEU A 23 6.01 -7.46 -13.35
CA LEU A 23 6.24 -7.17 -11.92
C LEU A 23 4.92 -6.98 -11.16
N VAL A 24 3.96 -6.25 -11.72
CA VAL A 24 2.62 -6.10 -11.11
C VAL A 24 1.97 -7.47 -10.93
N ARG A 25 1.98 -8.31 -11.96
CA ARG A 25 1.42 -9.67 -11.88
C ARG A 25 2.12 -10.53 -10.84
N PHE A 26 3.45 -10.44 -10.74
CA PHE A 26 4.23 -11.16 -9.73
C PHE A 26 3.81 -10.75 -8.31
N ILE A 27 3.70 -9.44 -8.04
CA ILE A 27 3.28 -8.94 -6.72
C ILE A 27 1.85 -9.37 -6.40
N LEU A 28 0.93 -9.32 -7.37
CA LEU A 28 -0.44 -9.79 -7.16
C LEU A 28 -0.50 -11.29 -6.91
N LEU A 29 0.30 -12.10 -7.61
CA LEU A 29 0.40 -13.53 -7.34
C LEU A 29 0.94 -13.81 -5.93
N TRP A 30 1.95 -13.07 -5.49
CA TRP A 30 2.48 -13.18 -4.13
C TRP A 30 1.44 -12.75 -3.09
N PHE A 31 0.74 -11.64 -3.31
CA PHE A 31 -0.37 -11.22 -2.46
C PHE A 31 -1.43 -12.32 -2.29
N TRP A 32 -1.85 -12.95 -3.38
CA TRP A 32 -2.81 -14.05 -3.34
C TRP A 32 -2.24 -15.32 -2.69
N LEU A 33 -0.94 -15.55 -2.83
CA LEU A 33 -0.25 -16.61 -2.09
C LEU A 33 -0.32 -16.33 -0.58
N ASP A 34 -0.08 -15.11 -0.12
CA ASP A 34 -0.15 -14.74 1.30
C ASP A 34 -1.58 -14.91 1.84
N VAL A 35 -2.61 -14.48 1.09
CA VAL A 35 -4.02 -14.72 1.41
C VAL A 35 -4.29 -16.21 1.66
N LEU A 36 -3.81 -17.07 0.74
CA LEU A 36 -4.00 -18.51 0.81
C LEU A 36 -3.23 -19.13 1.98
N LEU A 37 -1.97 -18.72 2.18
CA LEU A 37 -1.11 -19.23 3.24
C LEU A 37 -1.69 -18.88 4.62
N PHE A 38 -2.14 -17.64 4.83
CA PHE A 38 -2.81 -17.26 6.09
C PHE A 38 -4.08 -18.06 6.32
N LEU A 39 -4.87 -18.32 5.29
CA LEU A 39 -6.08 -19.14 5.41
C LEU A 39 -5.73 -20.58 5.80
N LEU A 40 -4.80 -21.20 5.07
CA LEU A 40 -4.39 -22.58 5.33
C LEU A 40 -3.78 -22.74 6.71
N LEU A 41 -2.87 -21.86 7.12
CA LEU A 41 -2.29 -21.86 8.47
C LEU A 41 -3.39 -21.65 9.52
N GLY A 42 -4.34 -20.75 9.28
CA GLY A 42 -5.47 -20.51 10.18
C GLY A 42 -6.36 -21.75 10.37
N LEU A 43 -6.64 -22.48 9.29
CA LEU A 43 -7.46 -23.69 9.34
C LEU A 43 -6.71 -24.88 9.93
N LEU A 44 -5.45 -25.08 9.55
CA LEU A 44 -4.64 -26.22 9.99
C LEU A 44 -4.21 -26.08 11.46
N GLU A 45 -3.80 -24.89 11.88
CA GLU A 45 -3.34 -24.61 13.24
C GLU A 45 -4.48 -24.12 14.16
N HIS A 46 -5.71 -24.04 13.65
CA HIS A 46 -6.87 -23.49 14.38
C HIS A 46 -6.60 -22.07 14.92
N SER A 47 -5.82 -21.27 14.19
CA SER A 47 -5.41 -19.92 14.56
C SER A 47 -6.39 -18.90 13.98
N ILE A 48 -7.27 -18.35 14.84
CA ILE A 48 -8.21 -17.29 14.44
C ILE A 48 -7.49 -16.05 13.92
N ARG A 49 -6.30 -15.74 14.43
CA ARG A 49 -5.45 -14.64 13.95
C ARG A 49 -5.14 -14.79 12.47
N ASN A 50 -4.72 -15.98 12.05
CA ASN A 50 -4.31 -16.22 10.67
C ASN A 50 -5.53 -16.20 9.74
N VAL A 51 -6.68 -16.74 10.19
CA VAL A 51 -7.96 -16.62 9.46
C VAL A 51 -8.34 -15.14 9.28
N LEU A 52 -8.27 -14.34 10.33
CA LEU A 52 -8.57 -12.90 10.28
C LEU A 52 -7.60 -12.15 9.36
N SER A 53 -6.30 -12.49 9.37
CA SER A 53 -5.30 -11.90 8.47
C SER A 53 -5.64 -12.17 7.00
N SER A 54 -6.05 -13.40 6.67
CA SER A 54 -6.52 -13.75 5.33
C SER A 54 -7.78 -12.97 4.94
N VAL A 55 -8.75 -12.86 5.85
CA VAL A 55 -9.98 -12.07 5.62
C VAL A 55 -9.67 -10.60 5.40
N ILE A 56 -8.75 -10.00 6.17
CA ILE A 56 -8.32 -8.60 6.00
C ILE A 56 -7.70 -8.40 4.62
N LEU A 57 -6.80 -9.28 4.18
CA LEU A 57 -6.21 -9.21 2.84
C LEU A 57 -7.28 -9.35 1.75
N LEU A 58 -8.26 -10.25 1.91
CA LEU A 58 -9.40 -10.33 0.98
C LEU A 58 -10.23 -9.04 0.95
N LEU A 59 -10.47 -8.41 2.10
CA LEU A 59 -11.17 -7.12 2.17
C LEU A 59 -10.37 -6.01 1.50
N VAL A 60 -9.04 -5.99 1.63
CA VAL A 60 -8.15 -5.06 0.92
C VAL A 60 -8.31 -5.21 -0.59
N TRP A 61 -8.28 -6.45 -1.10
CA TRP A 61 -8.52 -6.72 -2.52
C TRP A 61 -9.88 -6.18 -2.97
N LEU A 62 -10.95 -6.52 -2.24
CA LEU A 62 -12.31 -6.09 -2.57
C LEU A 62 -12.43 -4.56 -2.54
N ALA A 63 -11.86 -3.91 -1.53
CA ALA A 63 -11.86 -2.45 -1.41
C ALA A 63 -11.13 -1.82 -2.61
N ALA A 64 -9.92 -2.30 -2.95
CA ALA A 64 -9.14 -1.74 -4.05
C ALA A 64 -9.80 -1.90 -5.42
N VAL A 65 -10.55 -2.99 -5.63
CA VAL A 65 -11.30 -3.22 -6.89
C VAL A 65 -12.62 -2.45 -6.92
N ALA A 66 -13.32 -2.32 -5.79
CA ALA A 66 -14.65 -1.72 -5.72
C ALA A 66 -14.64 -0.18 -5.56
N LEU A 67 -13.70 0.38 -4.78
CA LEU A 67 -13.60 1.82 -4.50
C LEU A 67 -13.64 2.68 -5.77
N PRO A 68 -12.92 2.35 -6.86
CA PRO A 68 -12.97 3.15 -8.09
C PRO A 68 -14.33 3.06 -8.80
N GLY A 69 -15.03 1.94 -8.71
CA GLY A 69 -16.37 1.79 -9.31
C GLY A 69 -17.44 2.59 -8.57
N VAL A 70 -17.32 2.68 -7.24
CA VAL A 70 -18.27 3.38 -6.37
C VAL A 70 -18.03 4.90 -6.38
N PHE A 71 -16.76 5.31 -6.34
CA PHE A 71 -16.36 6.70 -6.14
C PHE A 71 -15.61 7.32 -7.32
N GLY A 72 -15.33 6.58 -8.40
CA GLY A 72 -14.44 7.02 -9.49
C GLY A 72 -14.95 8.17 -10.36
N LYS A 73 -16.17 8.66 -10.12
CA LYS A 73 -16.64 9.94 -10.68
C LYS A 73 -16.27 11.16 -9.84
N LEU A 74 -15.87 10.96 -8.58
CA LEU A 74 -15.41 12.03 -7.69
C LEU A 74 -13.88 12.15 -7.72
N GLU A 75 -13.46 13.16 -8.48
CA GLU A 75 -12.36 14.07 -8.13
C GLU A 75 -10.92 13.51 -8.18
N TRP A 76 -10.45 13.25 -9.39
CA TRP A 76 -9.09 13.70 -9.76
C TRP A 76 -9.17 15.01 -10.55
N SER A 77 -9.92 15.96 -10.02
CA SER A 77 -10.21 17.25 -10.65
C SER A 77 -9.80 18.35 -9.67
N GLY A 78 -8.53 18.75 -9.68
CA GLY A 78 -8.06 19.85 -8.84
C GLY A 78 -6.56 19.84 -8.52
N ASN A 79 -6.16 20.80 -7.68
CA ASN A 79 -4.78 20.97 -7.20
C ASN A 79 -4.43 20.09 -5.98
N HIS A 80 -5.36 19.26 -5.51
CA HIS A 80 -5.23 18.46 -4.28
C HIS A 80 -5.68 17.01 -4.53
N PRO A 81 -5.18 16.03 -3.76
CA PRO A 81 -5.71 14.67 -3.79
C PRO A 81 -7.20 14.69 -3.41
N GLY A 82 -8.05 14.03 -4.20
CA GLY A 82 -9.47 13.96 -3.92
C GLY A 82 -9.78 13.20 -2.64
N PHE A 83 -10.98 13.43 -2.10
CA PHE A 83 -11.45 12.77 -0.87
C PHE A 83 -11.34 11.23 -0.95
N THR A 84 -11.71 10.65 -2.09
CA THR A 84 -11.64 9.20 -2.33
C THR A 84 -10.22 8.65 -2.17
N TYR A 85 -9.21 9.40 -2.61
CA TYR A 85 -7.81 9.00 -2.47
C TYR A 85 -7.37 9.02 -1.02
N LEU A 86 -7.71 10.08 -0.28
CA LEU A 86 -7.40 10.18 1.15
C LEU A 86 -8.12 9.11 1.96
N LEU A 87 -9.38 8.81 1.63
CA LEU A 87 -10.12 7.71 2.23
C LEU A 87 -9.46 6.36 1.94
N ALA A 88 -9.00 6.13 0.71
CA ALA A 88 -8.28 4.91 0.35
C ALA A 88 -7.00 4.77 1.20
N VAL A 89 -6.21 5.84 1.32
CA VAL A 89 -5.00 5.86 2.18
C VAL A 89 -5.33 5.61 3.65
N LEU A 90 -6.43 6.16 4.17
CA LEU A 90 -6.86 5.87 5.54
C LEU A 90 -7.26 4.40 5.72
N LEU A 91 -8.01 3.83 4.77
CA LEU A 91 -8.36 2.40 4.79
C LEU A 91 -7.12 1.52 4.71
N MET A 92 -6.14 1.92 3.89
CA MET A 92 -4.82 1.29 3.85
C MET A 92 -4.21 1.23 5.24
N ALA A 93 -4.15 2.37 5.94
CA ALA A 93 -3.61 2.47 7.28
C ALA A 93 -4.30 1.53 8.27
N LEU A 94 -5.64 1.51 8.23
CA LEU A 94 -6.43 0.67 9.11
C LEU A 94 -6.17 -0.81 8.85
N PHE A 95 -6.17 -1.25 7.59
CA PHE A 95 -5.95 -2.65 7.26
C PHE A 95 -4.53 -3.11 7.56
N GLU A 96 -3.55 -2.29 7.20
CA GLU A 96 -2.13 -2.56 7.37
C GLU A 96 -1.80 -2.68 8.87
N GLU A 97 -2.09 -1.66 9.67
CA GLU A 97 -1.74 -1.64 11.09
C GLU A 97 -2.54 -2.68 11.88
N THR A 98 -3.78 -2.98 11.47
CA THR A 98 -4.54 -4.09 12.08
C THR A 98 -3.86 -5.43 11.78
N LEU A 99 -3.39 -5.66 10.56
CA LEU A 99 -2.70 -6.89 10.18
C LEU A 99 -1.38 -7.03 10.91
N VAL A 100 -0.59 -5.96 10.99
CA VAL A 100 0.68 -5.92 11.70
C VAL A 100 0.48 -6.10 13.21
N THR A 101 -0.49 -5.42 13.83
CA THR A 101 -0.85 -5.59 15.25
C THR A 101 -1.27 -7.02 15.54
N LEU A 102 -2.12 -7.63 14.70
CA LEU A 102 -2.54 -9.03 14.87
C LEU A 102 -1.34 -9.97 14.86
N ASN A 103 -0.36 -9.71 14.01
CA ASN A 103 0.85 -10.52 13.86
C ASN A 103 2.00 -10.11 14.80
N GLY A 104 1.75 -9.21 15.77
CA GLY A 104 2.67 -8.84 16.84
C GLY A 104 3.76 -7.85 16.45
N GLY A 105 3.55 -7.04 15.41
CA GLY A 105 4.60 -6.29 14.73
C GLY A 105 4.57 -4.75 14.79
N GLY A 106 3.60 -4.11 15.44
CA GLY A 106 3.38 -2.65 15.32
C GLY A 106 4.61 -1.79 15.64
N LEU A 107 4.96 -0.83 14.78
CA LEU A 107 6.20 -0.03 14.84
C LEU A 107 7.46 -0.89 15.06
N GLY A 108 7.56 -2.03 14.37
CA GLY A 108 8.65 -3.00 14.58
C GLY A 108 8.63 -3.68 15.96
N GLY A 109 7.43 -3.89 16.51
CA GLY A 109 7.19 -4.46 17.83
C GLY A 109 7.24 -3.46 19.00
N ARG A 110 7.31 -2.16 18.71
CA ARG A 110 7.37 -1.09 19.73
C ARG A 110 6.01 -0.49 20.07
N ALA A 111 5.00 -0.70 19.22
CA ALA A 111 3.67 -0.17 19.48
C ALA A 111 3.09 -0.80 20.75
N THR A 112 2.55 0.05 21.62
CA THR A 112 1.87 -0.38 22.86
C THR A 112 0.43 -0.85 22.61
N GLY A 113 -0.05 -0.69 21.38
CA GLY A 113 -1.37 -1.11 20.92
C GLY A 113 -1.74 -0.42 19.61
N LEU A 114 -2.84 -0.86 19.00
CA LEU A 114 -3.31 -0.39 17.69
C LEU A 114 -3.52 1.14 17.62
N ALA A 115 -3.97 1.75 18.71
CA ALA A 115 -4.17 3.21 18.74
C ALA A 115 -2.85 3.98 18.67
N HIS A 116 -1.78 3.47 19.29
CA HIS A 116 -0.44 4.05 19.20
C HIS A 116 0.10 3.88 17.77
N ASP A 117 0.00 2.68 17.21
CA ASP A 117 0.36 2.36 15.82
C ASP A 117 -0.30 3.34 14.85
N LEU A 118 -1.64 3.40 14.86
CA LEU A 118 -2.41 4.23 13.94
C LEU A 118 -2.11 5.71 14.08
N THR A 119 -1.85 6.20 15.30
CA THR A 119 -1.54 7.62 15.51
C THR A 119 -0.26 8.02 14.78
N ILE A 120 0.72 7.12 14.72
CA ILE A 120 2.00 7.36 14.06
C ILE A 120 1.94 7.01 12.57
N ALA A 121 1.34 5.88 12.22
CA ALA A 121 1.30 5.33 10.88
C ALA A 121 0.38 6.09 9.91
N VAL A 122 -0.79 6.55 10.36
CA VAL A 122 -1.74 7.26 9.49
C VAL A 122 -1.07 8.49 8.83
N PRO A 123 -0.38 9.38 9.58
CA PRO A 123 0.39 10.46 8.99
C PRO A 123 1.48 10.01 8.01
N VAL A 124 2.18 8.90 8.30
CA VAL A 124 3.21 8.32 7.40
C VAL A 124 2.60 7.93 6.07
N PHE A 125 1.48 7.20 6.09
CA PHE A 125 0.82 6.71 4.88
C PHE A 125 0.17 7.84 4.07
N VAL A 126 -0.40 8.84 4.75
CA VAL A 126 -0.84 10.10 4.10
C VAL A 126 0.34 10.80 3.44
N GLY A 127 1.49 10.85 4.08
CA GLY A 127 2.74 11.37 3.53
C GLY A 127 3.15 10.65 2.25
N ILE A 128 3.25 9.32 2.27
CA ILE A 128 3.60 8.51 1.09
C ILE A 128 2.62 8.76 -0.05
N GLY A 129 1.31 8.72 0.24
CA GLY A 129 0.27 8.97 -0.75
C GLY A 129 0.41 10.36 -1.38
N MET A 130 0.63 11.41 -0.57
CA MET A 130 0.85 12.77 -1.05
C MET A 130 2.13 12.87 -1.90
N GLY A 131 3.22 12.26 -1.47
CA GLY A 131 4.48 12.24 -2.20
C GLY A 131 4.34 11.59 -3.58
N LEU A 132 3.66 10.44 -3.66
CA LEU A 132 3.36 9.77 -4.93
C LEU A 132 2.41 10.60 -5.81
N TYR A 133 1.38 11.21 -5.24
CA TYR A 133 0.46 12.10 -5.95
C TYR A 133 1.20 13.29 -6.57
N LEU A 134 2.06 13.97 -5.80
CA LEU A 134 2.86 15.09 -6.29
C LEU A 134 3.86 14.65 -7.36
N ALA A 135 4.54 13.52 -7.15
CA ALA A 135 5.45 12.95 -8.13
C ALA A 135 4.72 12.64 -9.44
N HIS A 136 3.50 12.08 -9.38
CA HIS A 136 2.67 11.82 -10.55
C HIS A 136 2.34 13.09 -11.33
N ARG A 137 2.09 14.22 -10.66
CA ARG A 137 1.86 15.50 -11.34
C ARG A 137 3.09 16.03 -12.08
N ILE A 138 4.29 15.75 -11.56
CA ILE A 138 5.56 16.20 -12.17
C ILE A 138 5.98 15.26 -13.29
N VAL A 139 5.86 13.95 -13.07
CA VAL A 139 6.23 12.88 -14.00
C VAL A 139 5.08 11.87 -14.10
N PRO A 140 4.13 12.07 -15.05
CA PRO A 140 2.96 11.22 -15.19
C PRO A 140 3.30 9.73 -15.23
N MET A 141 2.70 8.98 -14.32
CA MET A 141 2.89 7.53 -14.17
C MET A 141 1.72 6.77 -14.80
N SER A 142 2.00 5.63 -15.39
CA SER A 142 0.94 4.65 -15.68
C SER A 142 0.38 4.09 -14.37
N ARG A 143 -0.76 3.42 -14.43
CA ARG A 143 -1.36 2.76 -13.25
C ARG A 143 -0.44 1.70 -12.66
N GLY A 144 0.17 0.86 -13.49
CA GLY A 144 1.12 -0.16 -13.08
C GLY A 144 2.41 0.42 -12.50
N GLU A 145 2.91 1.55 -13.03
CA GLU A 145 4.05 2.24 -12.40
C GLU A 145 3.68 2.77 -11.02
N PHE A 146 2.51 3.40 -10.87
CA PHE A 146 2.02 3.89 -9.58
C PHE A 146 1.87 2.74 -8.57
N PHE A 147 1.33 1.60 -9.02
CA PHE A 147 1.25 0.37 -8.24
C PHE A 147 2.64 -0.08 -7.79
N LEU A 148 3.62 -0.14 -8.70
CA LEU A 148 4.97 -0.60 -8.37
C LEU A 148 5.66 0.31 -7.36
N PHE A 149 5.55 1.63 -7.51
CA PHE A 149 6.12 2.55 -6.54
C PHE A 149 5.44 2.43 -5.18
N GLY A 150 4.11 2.33 -5.13
CA GLY A 150 3.40 2.04 -3.88
C GLY A 150 3.89 0.73 -3.23
N ALA A 151 4.00 -0.34 -4.01
CA ALA A 151 4.48 -1.63 -3.54
C ALA A 151 5.93 -1.57 -3.01
N ILE A 152 6.81 -0.80 -3.66
CA ILE A 152 8.19 -0.60 -3.20
C ILE A 152 8.21 0.13 -1.85
N PHE A 153 7.37 1.15 -1.65
CA PHE A 153 7.26 1.83 -0.35
C PHE A 153 6.77 0.87 0.73
N GLY A 154 5.71 0.10 0.46
CA GLY A 154 5.19 -0.90 1.41
C GLY A 154 6.24 -1.94 1.78
N PHE A 155 6.97 -2.48 0.79
CA PHE A 155 8.08 -3.39 1.04
C PHE A 155 9.17 -2.77 1.91
N PHE A 156 9.57 -1.53 1.59
CA PHE A 156 10.68 -0.88 2.28
C PHE A 156 10.32 -0.57 3.74
N ILE A 157 9.10 -0.11 4.01
CA ILE A 157 8.65 0.17 5.36
C ILE A 157 8.55 -1.12 6.17
N GLU A 158 7.82 -2.11 5.66
CA GLU A 158 7.53 -3.30 6.45
C GLU A 158 8.68 -4.29 6.56
N ILE A 159 9.42 -4.50 5.47
CA ILE A 159 10.46 -5.52 5.47
C ILE A 159 11.82 -4.92 5.83
N VAL A 160 12.15 -3.76 5.25
CA VAL A 160 13.50 -3.19 5.39
C VAL A 160 13.64 -2.36 6.66
N LEU A 161 12.75 -1.38 6.88
CA LEU A 161 12.82 -0.48 8.04
C LEU A 161 12.37 -1.15 9.33
N ASN A 162 11.23 -1.85 9.30
CA ASN A 162 10.74 -2.60 10.46
C ASN A 162 11.54 -3.90 10.70
N GLY A 163 12.40 -4.31 9.76
CA GLY A 163 13.29 -5.46 9.92
C GLY A 163 12.57 -6.81 9.90
N ALA A 164 11.35 -6.89 9.35
CA ALA A 164 10.52 -8.09 9.31
C ALA A 164 10.98 -9.14 8.28
N TRP A 165 12.29 -9.33 8.11
CA TRP A 165 12.89 -10.25 7.13
C TRP A 165 12.43 -11.70 7.31
N SER A 166 12.21 -12.14 8.56
CA SER A 166 11.69 -13.48 8.85
C SER A 166 10.23 -13.67 8.42
N GLY A 167 9.46 -12.58 8.33
CA GLY A 167 8.08 -12.57 7.87
C GLY A 167 7.93 -12.39 6.36
N LEU A 168 9.03 -12.22 5.62
CA LEU A 168 9.01 -11.88 4.19
C LEU A 168 8.10 -12.79 3.36
N VAL A 169 8.16 -14.10 3.60
CA VAL A 169 7.37 -15.07 2.82
C VAL A 169 5.87 -14.92 3.05
N LEU A 170 5.45 -14.53 4.26
CA LEU A 170 4.02 -14.44 4.64
C LEU A 170 3.46 -13.02 4.57
N LEU A 171 4.31 -12.00 4.58
CA LEU A 171 3.91 -10.59 4.64
C LEU A 171 4.43 -9.76 3.47
N GLY A 172 5.39 -10.27 2.69
CA GLY A 172 5.99 -9.52 1.58
C GLY A 172 4.99 -9.22 0.47
N GLY A 173 4.19 -10.21 0.07
CA GLY A 173 3.13 -10.03 -0.92
C GLY A 173 1.99 -9.18 -0.37
N GLY A 174 1.61 -9.39 0.89
CA GLY A 174 0.62 -8.61 1.64
C GLY A 174 0.96 -7.13 1.68
N ALA A 175 2.16 -6.78 2.17
CA ALA A 175 2.64 -5.39 2.27
C ALA A 175 2.76 -4.74 0.88
N MET A 176 3.44 -5.40 -0.06
CA MET A 176 3.58 -4.87 -1.43
C MET A 176 2.23 -4.69 -2.13
N GLY A 177 1.37 -5.70 -2.03
CA GLY A 177 0.05 -5.71 -2.65
C GLY A 177 -0.88 -4.68 -2.06
N LEU A 178 -0.94 -4.55 -0.73
CA LEU A 178 -1.79 -3.59 -0.02
C LEU A 178 -1.48 -2.16 -0.46
N TYR A 179 -0.21 -1.76 -0.40
CA TYR A 179 0.21 -0.41 -0.82
C TYR A 179 0.02 -0.21 -2.31
N GLY A 180 0.49 -1.16 -3.13
CA GLY A 180 0.39 -1.06 -4.58
C GLY A 180 -1.05 -0.95 -5.05
N MET A 181 -1.94 -1.80 -4.55
CA MET A 181 -3.36 -1.82 -4.94
C MET A 181 -4.09 -0.56 -4.50
N ILE A 182 -4.02 -0.21 -3.21
CA ILE A 182 -4.84 0.90 -2.68
C ILE A 182 -4.37 2.24 -3.25
N LEU A 183 -3.06 2.47 -3.30
CA LEU A 183 -2.52 3.73 -3.83
C LEU A 183 -2.78 3.86 -5.34
N SER A 184 -2.76 2.75 -6.08
CA SER A 184 -3.05 2.77 -7.53
C SER A 184 -4.53 2.64 -7.90
N ALA A 185 -5.40 2.30 -6.95
CA ALA A 185 -6.83 2.08 -7.19
C ALA A 185 -7.50 3.33 -7.78
N CYS A 186 -7.18 4.49 -7.20
CA CYS A 186 -7.77 5.75 -7.62
C CYS A 186 -6.90 6.54 -8.61
N THR A 187 -5.76 6.01 -9.08
CA THR A 187 -4.84 6.68 -10.04
C THR A 187 -5.54 6.97 -11.37
N PRO A 188 -5.39 8.18 -11.98
CA PRO A 188 -6.12 8.48 -13.19
C PRO A 188 -5.44 7.74 -14.34
N VAL A 189 -6.21 7.43 -15.37
CA VAL A 189 -5.66 6.80 -16.56
C VAL A 189 -4.86 7.84 -17.33
N VAL A 190 -3.55 7.62 -17.44
CA VAL A 190 -2.67 8.44 -18.26
C VAL A 190 -2.53 7.76 -19.62
N GLU A 191 -2.97 8.43 -20.69
CA GLU A 191 -2.93 7.88 -22.06
C GLU A 191 -1.50 7.71 -22.59
N ARG A 192 -0.58 8.60 -22.19
CA ARG A 192 0.82 8.60 -22.62
C ARG A 192 1.76 8.85 -21.43
N PRO A 193 1.99 7.83 -20.59
CA PRO A 193 2.88 7.98 -19.45
C PRO A 193 4.31 8.27 -19.93
N ALA A 194 5.04 9.08 -19.16
CA ALA A 194 6.47 9.28 -19.42
C ALA A 194 7.20 7.94 -19.26
N PRO A 195 8.19 7.61 -20.09
CA PRO A 195 8.90 6.34 -19.99
C PRO A 195 9.54 6.17 -18.61
N LEU A 196 9.52 4.95 -18.10
CA LEU A 196 10.24 4.60 -16.88
C LEU A 196 11.74 4.83 -17.10
N GLY A 197 12.36 5.63 -16.25
CA GLY A 197 13.77 5.96 -16.33
C GLY A 197 14.31 6.49 -15.01
N VAL A 198 15.63 6.57 -14.90
CA VAL A 198 16.33 6.93 -13.64
C VAL A 198 15.81 8.23 -13.04
N ARG A 199 15.63 9.27 -13.87
CA ARG A 199 15.08 10.56 -13.41
C ARG A 199 13.71 10.42 -12.75
N LYS A 200 12.82 9.63 -13.35
CA LYS A 200 11.47 9.40 -12.85
C LYS A 200 11.52 8.68 -11.50
N VAL A 201 12.31 7.60 -11.42
CA VAL A 201 12.53 6.86 -10.18
C VAL A 201 13.06 7.77 -9.07
N LEU A 202 14.08 8.59 -9.35
CA LEU A 202 14.64 9.51 -8.36
C LEU A 202 13.60 10.52 -7.85
N ILE A 203 12.80 11.12 -8.74
CA ILE A 203 11.76 12.08 -8.34
C ILE A 203 10.73 11.41 -7.43
N VAL A 204 10.23 10.24 -7.84
CA VAL A 204 9.19 9.52 -7.11
C VAL A 204 9.69 9.07 -5.74
N MET A 205 10.87 8.43 -5.70
CA MET A 205 11.45 7.95 -4.45
C MET A 205 11.80 9.11 -3.51
N SER A 206 12.35 10.22 -4.03
CA SER A 206 12.70 11.38 -3.20
C SER A 206 11.46 12.04 -2.58
N LEU A 207 10.42 12.29 -3.38
CA LEU A 207 9.19 12.90 -2.89
C LEU A 207 8.44 11.98 -1.93
N GLY A 208 8.28 10.70 -2.28
CA GLY A 208 7.63 9.73 -1.39
C GLY A 208 8.37 9.62 -0.06
N THR A 209 9.69 9.54 -0.07
CA THR A 209 10.50 9.46 1.17
C THR A 209 10.42 10.76 1.98
N ALA A 210 10.54 11.92 1.34
CA ALA A 210 10.48 13.21 2.04
C ALA A 210 9.14 13.38 2.76
N PHE A 211 8.02 13.10 2.09
CA PHE A 211 6.70 13.22 2.70
C PHE A 211 6.42 12.11 3.72
N MET A 212 6.94 10.90 3.53
CA MET A 212 6.92 9.83 4.53
C MET A 212 7.59 10.29 5.84
N LEU A 213 8.77 10.92 5.75
CA LEU A 213 9.49 11.45 6.91
C LEU A 213 8.73 12.60 7.60
N VAL A 214 8.12 13.50 6.82
CA VAL A 214 7.23 14.54 7.38
C VAL A 214 6.06 13.88 8.11
N GLY A 215 5.45 12.87 7.52
CA GLY A 215 4.40 12.07 8.16
C GLY A 215 4.86 11.45 9.48
N ALA A 216 6.04 10.84 9.51
CA ALA A 216 6.60 10.25 10.72
C ALA A 216 6.80 11.28 11.85
N VAL A 217 7.34 12.47 11.52
CA VAL A 217 7.51 13.56 12.49
C VAL A 217 6.15 14.05 13.01
N VAL A 218 5.15 14.21 12.12
CA VAL A 218 3.79 14.60 12.51
C VAL A 218 3.16 13.55 13.42
N GLY A 219 3.29 12.26 13.07
CA GLY A 219 2.77 11.14 13.88
C GLY A 219 3.37 11.09 15.28
N ASP A 220 4.69 11.15 15.40
CA ASP A 220 5.38 11.21 16.71
C ASP A 220 4.96 12.46 17.51
N THR A 221 4.81 13.60 16.85
CA THR A 221 4.34 14.84 17.50
C THR A 221 2.92 14.67 18.04
N LEU A 222 2.00 14.12 17.24
CA LEU A 222 0.61 13.89 17.65
C LEU A 222 0.54 12.92 18.83
N TRP A 223 1.33 11.85 18.80
CA TRP A 223 1.40 10.88 19.89
C TRP A 223 1.86 11.52 21.21
N ARG A 224 2.92 12.34 21.16
CA ARG A 224 3.40 13.07 22.35
C ARG A 224 2.37 14.06 22.87
N LEU A 225 1.69 14.79 21.99
CA LEU A 225 0.62 15.72 22.39
C LEU A 225 -0.58 15.00 23.03
N ALA A 226 -0.83 13.75 22.65
CA ALA A 226 -1.83 12.89 23.28
C ALA A 226 -1.38 12.29 24.63
N GLY A 227 -0.19 12.65 25.13
CA GLY A 227 0.37 12.14 26.39
C GLY A 227 1.15 10.83 26.25
N GLY A 228 1.41 10.39 25.02
CA GLY A 228 2.22 9.21 24.73
C GLY A 228 3.71 9.41 25.03
N SER A 229 4.40 8.34 25.42
CA SER A 229 5.86 8.33 25.58
C SER A 229 6.56 8.26 24.22
N PRO A 230 7.75 8.87 24.06
CA PRO A 230 8.55 8.73 22.84
C PRO A 230 8.96 7.27 22.58
N LEU A 231 9.16 6.95 21.30
CA LEU A 231 9.69 5.67 20.78
C LEU A 231 11.19 5.45 21.06
#